data_AF-A0A3A0BS25-F1
#
_entry.id   AF-A0A3A0BS25-F1
#
_cell.length_a   1.000
_cell.length_b   1.000
_cell.length_c   1.000
_cell.angle_alpha   90.00
_cell.angle_beta   90.00
_cell.angle_gamma   90.00
#
_symmetry.space_group_name_H-M   'P 1'
#
loop_
_entity.id
_entity.type
_entity.pdbx_description
1 polymer ?
#
loop_
_entity_poly.entity_id
_entity_poly.type
_entity_poly.pdbx_seq_one_letter_code
_entity_poly.pdbx_strand_id
1 'polypeptide(L)'
;MTLPFTPRPSQERILRYTSGRLGIAAVPGAGKTHILSALAAKIIQDGRLDDDQEVLIVTLVNSAVDNFETRIKRFFDNPLRVLYKYRVRTLHGLAHDIVREKPARVGLEERFSIMDEREAGFIRKESVNAWLANHSFDDYLDPALDHSKRDWVKRQQLPDLLDSLALAFIRSSKDRLLTPESLRAKLDQSPAPLPLAEFGYSIYADYQRALAYRGAVDFDDLIRLALTLLETDEEYRARLGYRYPFILEDEAQDSSQTQQRILSLLSGQNGNWVRVGDPNQAIFETFTTAKPELLRDFIAENPHEDMPESGRSQPSILAAANRLIDWVMTSHPDPEARTALSVPRIVPVPPGDPQQNPPDDPGAIKFISTKYTPEQELDAVVKSVKGYVDSFADSPV
;
A
#
# COMPACT_ATOMS: atom_id res chain seq x y z
N MET A 1 -31.13 7.41 -7.29
CA MET A 1 -29.77 7.74 -7.73
C MET A 1 -29.62 7.36 -9.20
N THR A 2 -29.40 8.33 -10.09
CA THR A 2 -28.92 8.06 -11.45
C THR A 2 -27.42 7.81 -11.37
N LEU A 3 -27.01 6.55 -11.51
CA LEU A 3 -25.59 6.23 -11.62
C LEU A 3 -25.09 6.70 -12.99
N PRO A 4 -23.90 7.32 -13.08
CA PRO A 4 -23.28 7.69 -14.35
C PRO A 4 -22.74 6.48 -15.13
N PHE A 5 -23.01 5.26 -14.65
CA PHE A 5 -22.59 3.99 -15.24
C PHE A 5 -23.60 2.89 -14.90
N THR A 6 -23.56 1.81 -15.68
CA THR A 6 -24.30 0.58 -15.38
C THR A 6 -23.41 -0.32 -14.52
N PRO A 7 -23.75 -0.56 -13.24
CA PRO A 7 -22.95 -1.44 -12.39
C PRO A 7 -23.02 -2.89 -12.85
N ARG A 8 -21.91 -3.61 -12.70
CA ARG A 8 -21.85 -5.08 -12.88
C ARG A 8 -22.64 -5.79 -11.78
N PRO A 9 -23.06 -7.05 -11.96
CA PRO A 9 -23.81 -7.78 -10.94
C PRO A 9 -23.13 -7.83 -9.55
N SER A 10 -21.80 -7.99 -9.49
CA SER A 10 -21.03 -7.86 -8.24
C SER A 10 -21.08 -6.47 -7.63
N GLN A 11 -20.90 -5.44 -8.45
CA GLN A 11 -20.95 -4.03 -8.05
C GLN A 11 -22.35 -3.65 -7.53
N GLU A 12 -23.43 -4.17 -8.13
CA GLU A 12 -24.78 -3.96 -7.62
C GLU A 12 -24.96 -4.49 -6.19
N ARG A 13 -24.37 -5.64 -5.85
CA ARG A 13 -24.42 -6.18 -4.49
C ARG A 13 -23.68 -5.26 -3.51
N ILE A 14 -22.51 -4.76 -3.90
CA ILE A 14 -21.75 -3.78 -3.10
C ILE A 14 -22.55 -2.49 -2.88
N LEU A 15 -23.27 -2.00 -3.90
CA LEU A 15 -24.12 -0.80 -3.77
C LEU A 15 -25.34 -1.02 -2.87
N ARG A 16 -25.69 -2.26 -2.49
CA ARG A 16 -26.72 -2.55 -1.47
C ARG A 16 -26.18 -2.43 -0.05
N TYR A 17 -24.88 -2.19 0.12
CA TYR A 17 -24.27 -1.97 1.42
C TYR A 17 -25.01 -0.89 2.20
N THR A 18 -25.39 -1.25 3.42
CA THR A 18 -25.98 -0.33 4.38
C THR A 18 -24.96 -0.07 5.48
N SER A 19 -24.74 -0.96 6.43
CA SER A 19 -23.90 -0.69 7.59
C SER A 19 -22.95 -1.83 7.92
N GLY A 20 -22.04 -1.57 8.87
CA GLY A 20 -21.12 -2.56 9.42
C GLY A 20 -19.86 -2.74 8.56
N ARG A 21 -19.12 -3.81 8.82
CA ARG A 21 -17.89 -4.12 8.09
C ARG A 21 -18.19 -4.87 6.80
N LEU A 22 -17.49 -4.54 5.72
CA LEU A 22 -17.60 -5.21 4.43
C LEU A 22 -16.22 -5.40 3.79
N GLY A 23 -15.80 -6.64 3.58
CA GLY A 23 -14.63 -6.98 2.78
C GLY A 23 -14.99 -7.13 1.30
N ILE A 24 -14.14 -6.66 0.39
CA ILE A 24 -14.37 -6.81 -1.04
C ILE A 24 -13.10 -7.36 -1.69
N ALA A 25 -13.20 -8.59 -2.20
CA ALA A 25 -12.15 -9.25 -2.96
C ALA A 25 -12.34 -8.93 -4.44
N ALA A 26 -11.51 -8.04 -4.98
CA ALA A 26 -11.66 -7.55 -6.34
C ALA A 26 -10.46 -7.92 -7.20
N VAL A 27 -10.73 -8.47 -8.38
CA VAL A 27 -9.67 -8.87 -9.31
C VAL A 27 -9.11 -7.68 -10.12
N PRO A 28 -8.02 -7.82 -10.87
CA PRO A 28 -7.43 -6.72 -11.63
C PRO A 28 -8.41 -6.20 -12.69
N GLY A 29 -8.70 -4.90 -12.66
CA GLY A 29 -9.64 -4.29 -13.62
C GLY A 29 -11.12 -4.47 -13.29
N ALA A 30 -11.46 -4.94 -12.08
CA ALA A 30 -12.86 -5.07 -11.63
C ALA A 30 -13.55 -3.71 -11.38
N GLY A 31 -12.80 -2.62 -11.28
CA GLY A 31 -13.34 -1.27 -11.07
C GLY A 31 -13.43 -0.84 -9.60
N LYS A 32 -12.52 -1.29 -8.73
CA LYS A 32 -12.41 -0.96 -7.28
C LYS A 32 -12.67 0.51 -6.95
N THR A 33 -11.83 1.40 -7.49
CA THR A 33 -11.97 2.86 -7.29
C THR A 33 -13.32 3.39 -7.78
N HIS A 34 -13.87 2.84 -8.85
CA HIS A 34 -15.15 3.29 -9.40
C HIS A 34 -16.32 2.91 -8.48
N ILE A 35 -16.33 1.66 -8.00
CA ILE A 35 -17.39 1.19 -7.10
C ILE A 35 -17.33 1.87 -5.74
N LEU A 36 -16.13 2.12 -5.19
CA LEU A 36 -15.97 2.89 -3.96
C LEU A 36 -16.43 4.35 -4.11
N SER A 37 -16.13 4.98 -5.25
CA SER A 37 -16.64 6.33 -5.55
C SER A 37 -18.16 6.37 -5.59
N ALA A 38 -18.77 5.36 -6.22
CA ALA A 38 -20.23 5.23 -6.32
C ALA A 38 -20.86 4.97 -4.95
N LEU A 39 -20.22 4.13 -4.13
CA LEU A 39 -20.67 3.83 -2.78
C LEU A 39 -20.60 5.07 -1.87
N ALA A 40 -19.51 5.83 -1.91
CA ALA A 40 -19.39 7.10 -1.19
C ALA A 40 -20.51 8.07 -1.60
N ALA A 41 -20.73 8.24 -2.91
CA ALA A 41 -21.79 9.10 -3.42
C ALA A 41 -23.17 8.63 -2.96
N LYS A 42 -23.44 7.31 -2.97
CA LYS A 42 -24.69 6.74 -2.50
C LYS A 42 -24.92 7.02 -1.01
N ILE A 43 -23.92 6.81 -0.15
CA ILE A 43 -24.02 7.08 1.29
C ILE A 43 -24.44 8.55 1.55
N ILE A 44 -23.84 9.48 0.80
CA ILE A 44 -24.14 10.91 0.90
C ILE A 44 -25.56 11.21 0.41
N GLN A 45 -25.97 10.67 -0.75
CA GLN A 45 -27.29 10.91 -1.34
C GLN A 45 -28.44 10.30 -0.54
N ASP A 46 -28.19 9.17 0.12
CA ASP A 46 -29.16 8.51 1.00
C ASP A 46 -29.36 9.26 2.33
N GLY A 47 -28.64 10.37 2.56
CA GLY A 47 -28.81 11.21 3.76
C GLY A 47 -28.31 10.56 5.03
N ARG A 48 -27.27 9.73 4.94
CA ARG A 48 -26.78 8.88 6.04
C ARG A 48 -25.70 9.54 6.90
N LEU A 49 -25.51 10.84 6.72
CA LEU A 49 -24.52 11.65 7.41
C LEU A 49 -25.23 12.82 8.09
N ASP A 50 -24.86 13.10 9.33
CA ASP A 50 -25.20 14.35 10.00
C ASP A 50 -24.45 15.53 9.36
N ASP A 51 -24.76 16.76 9.79
CA ASP A 51 -24.22 17.98 9.19
C ASP A 51 -22.68 18.05 9.22
N ASP A 52 -22.08 17.65 10.34
CA ASP A 52 -20.63 17.69 10.58
C ASP A 52 -19.90 16.37 10.25
N GLN A 53 -20.54 15.48 9.49
CA GLN A 53 -20.02 14.16 9.14
C GLN A 53 -19.60 14.05 7.68
N GLU A 54 -18.54 13.26 7.46
CA GLU A 54 -17.90 13.03 6.17
C GLU A 54 -17.71 11.52 5.93
N VAL A 55 -17.87 11.06 4.69
CA VAL A 55 -17.32 9.75 4.28
C VAL A 55 -15.79 9.89 4.14
N LEU A 56 -15.04 9.12 4.91
CA LEU A 56 -13.58 9.07 4.78
C LEU A 56 -13.19 8.00 3.74
N ILE A 57 -12.53 8.41 2.66
CA ILE A 57 -11.92 7.51 1.70
C ILE A 57 -10.41 7.54 1.86
N VAL A 58 -9.80 6.38 2.06
CA VAL A 58 -8.35 6.21 2.21
C VAL A 58 -7.77 5.37 1.08
N THR A 59 -6.59 5.76 0.60
CA THR A 59 -5.85 5.09 -0.47
C THR A 59 -4.35 5.11 -0.21
N LEU A 60 -3.55 4.46 -1.05
CA LEU A 60 -2.09 4.40 -0.90
C LEU A 60 -1.37 5.56 -1.59
N VAL A 61 -1.84 5.98 -2.77
CA VAL A 61 -1.12 6.92 -3.65
C VAL A 61 -1.88 8.22 -3.88
N ASN A 62 -1.15 9.34 -4.01
CA ASN A 62 -1.76 10.65 -4.23
C ASN A 62 -2.55 10.72 -5.56
N SER A 63 -2.10 10.03 -6.61
CA SER A 63 -2.83 9.99 -7.88
C SER A 63 -4.23 9.35 -7.76
N ALA A 64 -4.43 8.45 -6.79
CA ALA A 64 -5.73 7.88 -6.51
C ALA A 64 -6.66 8.87 -5.78
N VAL A 65 -6.11 9.77 -4.96
CA VAL A 65 -6.87 10.85 -4.29
C VAL A 65 -7.56 11.73 -5.33
N ASP A 66 -6.80 12.25 -6.31
CA ASP A 66 -7.34 13.10 -7.38
C ASP A 66 -8.38 12.37 -8.23
N ASN A 67 -8.18 11.07 -8.44
CA ASN A 67 -9.08 10.21 -9.19
C ASN A 67 -10.43 10.04 -8.48
N PHE A 68 -10.42 9.72 -7.18
CA PHE A 68 -11.62 9.66 -6.35
C PHE A 68 -12.36 10.99 -6.32
N GLU A 69 -11.67 12.10 -6.08
CA GLU A 69 -12.31 13.41 -6.07
C GLU A 69 -13.00 13.72 -7.39
N THR A 70 -12.33 13.47 -8.51
CA THR A 70 -12.87 13.71 -9.85
C THR A 70 -14.10 12.83 -10.12
N ARG A 71 -14.09 11.58 -9.66
CA ARG A 71 -15.19 10.64 -9.87
C ARG A 71 -16.39 10.95 -8.99
N ILE A 72 -16.20 11.17 -7.70
CA ILE A 72 -17.29 11.44 -6.75
C ILE A 72 -18.06 12.70 -7.17
N LYS A 73 -17.36 13.77 -7.61
CA LYS A 73 -17.98 15.01 -8.09
C LYS A 73 -18.98 14.78 -9.25
N ARG A 74 -18.79 13.76 -10.10
CA ARG A 74 -19.68 13.46 -11.24
C ARG A 74 -21.02 12.86 -10.85
N PHE A 75 -21.18 12.41 -9.61
CA PHE A 75 -22.45 11.87 -9.12
C PHE A 75 -23.43 12.96 -8.66
N PHE A 76 -23.02 14.23 -8.66
CA PHE A 76 -23.81 15.34 -8.12
C PHE A 76 -23.94 16.48 -9.14
N ASP A 77 -25.16 16.97 -9.33
CA ASP A 77 -25.45 18.09 -10.25
C ASP A 77 -24.78 19.39 -9.79
N ASN A 78 -24.64 19.59 -8.47
CA ASN A 78 -23.91 20.70 -7.88
C ASN A 78 -22.78 20.18 -6.97
N PRO A 79 -21.54 20.09 -7.47
CA PRO A 79 -20.40 19.60 -6.71
C PRO A 79 -20.11 20.38 -5.44
N LEU A 80 -20.44 21.68 -5.39
CA LEU A 80 -20.16 22.53 -4.21
C LEU A 80 -20.95 22.10 -2.97
N ARG A 81 -22.11 21.47 -3.14
CA ARG A 81 -22.95 21.01 -2.02
C ARG A 81 -22.37 19.81 -1.28
N VAL A 82 -21.43 19.09 -1.89
CA VAL A 82 -20.90 17.82 -1.35
C VAL A 82 -19.43 17.87 -0.97
N LEU A 83 -18.75 18.99 -1.22
CA LEU A 83 -17.32 19.15 -0.91
C LEU A 83 -16.99 18.89 0.57
N TYR A 84 -17.96 19.12 1.47
CA TYR A 84 -17.81 18.91 2.92
C TYR A 84 -18.45 17.61 3.42
N LYS A 85 -18.87 16.70 2.52
CA LYS A 85 -19.51 15.42 2.87
C LYS A 85 -18.63 14.21 2.62
N TYR A 86 -17.44 14.40 2.07
CA TYR A 86 -16.44 13.36 1.95
C TYR A 86 -15.03 13.94 2.06
N ARG A 87 -14.09 13.08 2.43
CA ARG A 87 -12.67 13.40 2.49
C ARG A 87 -11.87 12.27 1.88
N VAL A 88 -10.97 12.61 0.97
CA VAL A 88 -10.06 11.64 0.37
C VAL A 88 -8.63 11.94 0.80
N ARG A 89 -7.96 10.93 1.34
CA ARG A 89 -6.58 11.02 1.82
C ARG A 89 -5.79 9.78 1.47
N THR A 90 -4.49 9.93 1.32
CA THR A 90 -3.61 8.77 1.50
C THR A 90 -3.53 8.40 2.98
N LEU A 91 -3.13 7.18 3.33
CA LEU A 91 -2.94 6.79 4.73
C LEU A 91 -1.93 7.70 5.46
N HIS A 92 -0.84 8.09 4.78
CA HIS A 92 0.11 9.08 5.30
C HIS A 92 -0.52 10.46 5.46
N GLY A 93 -1.34 10.91 4.49
CA GLY A 93 -2.07 12.16 4.58
C GLY A 93 -3.06 12.20 5.74
N LEU A 94 -3.76 11.08 6.00
CA LEU A 94 -4.64 10.94 7.15
C LEU A 94 -3.86 11.00 8.47
N ALA A 95 -2.74 10.28 8.58
CA ALA A 95 -1.89 10.32 9.77
C ALA A 95 -1.33 11.72 10.03
N HIS A 96 -0.92 12.43 8.98
CA HIS A 96 -0.52 13.83 9.08
C HIS A 96 -1.67 14.71 9.60
N ASP A 97 -2.87 14.60 9.05
CA ASP A 97 -4.04 15.38 9.50
C ASP A 97 -4.33 15.11 11.00
N ILE A 98 -4.25 13.85 11.43
CA ILE A 98 -4.45 13.43 12.84
C ILE A 98 -3.40 14.05 13.77
N VAL A 99 -2.11 13.92 13.42
CA VAL A 99 -1.01 14.43 14.25
C VAL A 99 -1.04 15.96 14.32
N ARG A 100 -1.36 16.63 13.20
CA ARG A 100 -1.37 18.09 13.11
C ARG A 100 -2.48 18.74 13.93
N GLU A 101 -3.57 18.05 14.23
CA GLU A 101 -4.61 18.59 15.11
C GLU A 101 -4.18 18.62 16.59
N LYS A 102 -3.24 17.77 17.03
CA LYS A 102 -2.75 17.71 18.42
C LYS A 102 -1.24 17.35 18.52
N PRO A 103 -0.32 18.12 17.91
CA PRO A 103 1.10 17.77 17.85
C PRO A 103 1.75 17.67 19.24
N ALA A 104 1.39 18.58 20.15
CA ALA A 104 1.92 18.59 21.51
C ALA A 104 1.61 17.30 22.32
N ARG A 105 0.52 16.60 21.99
CA ARG A 105 0.14 15.34 22.67
C ARG A 105 1.08 14.17 22.34
N VAL A 106 1.79 14.28 21.23
CA VAL A 106 2.77 13.28 20.78
C VAL A 106 4.20 13.80 20.83
N GLY A 107 4.44 14.87 21.59
CA GLY A 107 5.78 15.42 21.82
C GLY A 107 6.35 16.21 20.65
N LEU A 108 5.51 16.66 19.71
CA LEU A 108 5.93 17.52 18.59
C LEU A 108 5.63 19.00 18.88
N GLU A 109 6.45 19.87 18.31
CA GLU A 109 6.17 21.30 18.26
C GLU A 109 5.02 21.60 17.28
N GLU A 110 4.32 22.72 17.50
CA GLU A 110 3.20 23.18 16.65
C GLU A 110 3.58 23.33 15.16
N ARG A 111 4.85 23.59 14.87
CA ARG A 111 5.37 23.80 13.51
C ARG A 111 6.42 22.77 13.12
N PHE A 112 6.20 21.51 13.47
CA PHE A 112 7.05 20.42 13.00
C PHE A 112 7.06 20.34 11.46
N SER A 113 8.18 19.89 10.91
CA SER A 113 8.35 19.65 9.48
C SER A 113 8.25 18.17 9.15
N ILE A 114 7.75 17.85 7.95
CA ILE A 114 7.77 16.48 7.45
C ILE A 114 8.96 16.37 6.50
N MET A 115 9.86 15.46 6.80
CA MET A 115 11.03 15.20 5.98
C MET A 115 10.68 14.25 4.83
N ASP A 116 11.14 14.58 3.63
CA ASP A 116 10.95 13.70 2.47
C ASP A 116 11.92 12.51 2.49
N GLU A 117 11.66 11.51 1.65
CA GLU A 117 12.48 10.29 1.60
C GLU A 117 13.93 10.52 1.18
N ARG A 118 14.21 11.59 0.41
CA ARG A 118 15.56 11.90 -0.08
C ARG A 118 16.41 12.48 1.04
N GLU A 119 15.87 13.46 1.76
CA GLU A 119 16.53 14.07 2.92
C GLU A 119 16.69 13.06 4.05
N ALA A 120 15.64 12.28 4.34
CA ALA A 120 15.69 11.19 5.31
C ALA A 120 16.77 10.14 4.92
N GLY A 121 16.82 9.78 3.63
CA GLY A 121 17.83 8.90 3.08
C GLY A 121 19.25 9.42 3.25
N PHE A 122 19.46 10.72 3.04
CA PHE A 122 20.76 11.36 3.26
C PHE A 122 21.20 11.26 4.73
N ILE A 123 20.33 11.62 5.69
CA ILE A 123 20.66 11.56 7.12
C ILE A 123 20.98 10.14 7.56
N ARG A 124 20.23 9.15 7.08
CA ARG A 124 20.47 7.73 7.38
C ARG A 124 21.83 7.28 6.83
N LYS A 125 22.14 7.60 5.57
CA LYS A 125 23.44 7.29 4.95
C LYS A 125 24.61 7.91 5.70
N GLU A 126 24.48 9.17 6.12
CA GLU A 126 25.50 9.83 6.94
C GLU A 126 25.69 9.12 8.29
N SER A 127 24.61 8.66 8.92
CA SER A 127 24.67 7.88 10.16
C SER A 127 25.40 6.55 9.95
N VAL A 128 25.13 5.84 8.84
CA VAL A 128 25.83 4.59 8.47
C VAL A 128 27.31 4.83 8.21
N ASN A 129 27.66 5.89 7.47
CA ASN A 129 29.05 6.25 7.18
C ASN A 129 29.82 6.60 8.46
N ALA A 130 29.21 7.39 9.35
CA ALA A 130 29.80 7.74 10.64
C ALA A 130 30.00 6.50 11.54
N TRP A 131 29.08 5.55 11.51
CA TRP A 131 29.21 4.29 12.23
C TRP A 131 30.35 3.42 11.67
N LEU A 132 30.42 3.28 10.34
CA LEU A 132 31.48 2.54 9.62
C LEU A 132 32.89 3.13 9.83
N ALA A 133 33.00 4.42 10.11
CA ALA A 133 34.29 5.03 10.41
C ALA A 133 34.89 4.53 11.74
N ASN A 134 34.06 4.00 12.65
CA ASN A 134 34.46 3.59 13.99
C ASN A 134 34.28 2.09 14.25
N HIS A 135 33.69 1.35 13.31
CA HIS A 135 33.34 -0.07 13.48
C HIS A 135 33.65 -0.87 12.21
N SER A 136 33.85 -2.17 12.38
CA SER A 136 34.16 -3.10 11.29
C SER A 136 33.08 -4.18 11.19
N PHE A 137 32.81 -4.60 9.96
CA PHE A 137 31.96 -5.75 9.60
C PHE A 137 32.78 -6.93 9.08
N ASP A 138 34.09 -6.97 9.38
CA ASP A 138 35.02 -7.95 8.80
C ASP A 138 34.62 -9.40 9.15
N ASP A 139 34.03 -9.61 10.33
CA ASP A 139 33.53 -10.91 10.79
C ASP A 139 32.37 -11.46 9.94
N TYR A 140 31.70 -10.59 9.17
CA TYR A 140 30.61 -10.96 8.26
C TYR A 140 31.06 -11.12 6.81
N LEU A 141 32.32 -10.83 6.50
CA LEU A 141 32.87 -11.00 5.15
C LEU A 141 33.40 -12.42 4.97
N ASP A 142 33.30 -12.93 3.74
CA ASP A 142 33.84 -14.24 3.41
C ASP A 142 35.37 -14.28 3.65
N PRO A 143 35.87 -15.16 4.55
CA PRO A 143 37.28 -15.25 4.86
C PRO A 143 38.13 -15.68 3.65
N ALA A 144 37.54 -16.23 2.60
CA ALA A 144 38.24 -16.58 1.36
C ALA A 144 38.50 -15.38 0.42
N LEU A 145 37.91 -14.21 0.68
CA LEU A 145 38.13 -13.02 -0.16
C LEU A 145 39.58 -12.52 -0.05
N ASP A 146 40.21 -12.25 -1.19
CA ASP A 146 41.51 -11.58 -1.24
C ASP A 146 41.44 -10.11 -0.79
N HIS A 147 42.59 -9.53 -0.43
CA HIS A 147 42.65 -8.17 0.13
C HIS A 147 42.05 -7.11 -0.80
N SER A 148 42.32 -7.19 -2.11
CA SER A 148 41.83 -6.22 -3.09
C SER A 148 40.31 -6.28 -3.22
N LYS A 149 39.74 -7.49 -3.26
CA LYS A 149 38.28 -7.68 -3.28
C LYS A 149 37.64 -7.25 -1.98
N ARG A 150 38.25 -7.55 -0.83
CA ARG A 150 37.73 -7.08 0.47
C ARG A 150 37.66 -5.56 0.53
N ASP A 151 38.72 -4.87 0.12
CA ASP A 151 38.74 -3.40 0.09
C ASP A 151 37.68 -2.84 -0.86
N TRP A 152 37.51 -3.47 -2.03
CA TRP A 152 36.48 -3.08 -2.98
C TRP A 152 35.07 -3.27 -2.40
N VAL A 153 34.76 -4.43 -1.79
CA VAL A 153 33.47 -4.70 -1.13
C VAL A 153 33.19 -3.67 -0.04
N LYS A 154 34.18 -3.41 0.84
CA LYS A 154 34.05 -2.43 1.93
C LYS A 154 33.75 -1.02 1.43
N ARG A 155 34.31 -0.63 0.28
CA ARG A 155 34.14 0.74 -0.27
C ARG A 155 32.93 0.89 -1.17
N GLN A 156 32.56 -0.16 -1.92
CA GLN A 156 31.61 -0.05 -3.03
C GLN A 156 30.29 -0.78 -2.80
N GLN A 157 30.23 -1.76 -1.89
CA GLN A 157 29.02 -2.57 -1.67
C GLN A 157 28.50 -2.48 -0.25
N LEU A 158 29.40 -2.55 0.73
CA LEU A 158 29.03 -2.60 2.14
C LEU A 158 28.23 -1.36 2.60
N PRO A 159 28.56 -0.11 2.22
CA PRO A 159 27.80 1.05 2.66
C PRO A 159 26.34 1.02 2.19
N ASP A 160 26.09 0.67 0.92
CA ASP A 160 24.74 0.61 0.36
C ASP A 160 23.94 -0.57 0.94
N LEU A 161 24.58 -1.70 1.20
CA LEU A 161 23.96 -2.84 1.88
C LEU A 161 23.55 -2.46 3.31
N LEU A 162 24.44 -1.81 4.07
CA LEU A 162 24.16 -1.39 5.44
C LEU A 162 23.12 -0.26 5.50
N ASP A 163 23.10 0.65 4.53
CA ASP A 163 22.03 1.64 4.39
C ASP A 163 20.67 0.97 4.17
N SER A 164 20.62 -0.03 3.29
CA SER A 164 19.40 -0.81 3.02
C SER A 164 18.95 -1.59 4.26
N LEU A 165 19.89 -2.21 4.99
CA LEU A 165 19.62 -2.89 6.25
C LEU A 165 19.11 -1.93 7.32
N ALA A 166 19.73 -0.76 7.45
CA ALA A 166 19.32 0.27 8.40
C ALA A 166 17.92 0.80 8.07
N LEU A 167 17.62 1.05 6.78
CA LEU A 167 16.28 1.45 6.35
C LEU A 167 15.23 0.42 6.73
N ALA A 168 15.46 -0.86 6.41
CA ALA A 168 14.56 -1.95 6.76
C ALA A 168 14.37 -2.07 8.29
N PHE A 169 15.46 -1.94 9.05
CA PHE A 169 15.43 -2.01 10.51
C PHE A 169 14.63 -0.85 11.13
N ILE A 170 14.85 0.39 10.68
CA ILE A 170 14.13 1.58 11.15
C ILE A 170 12.64 1.45 10.84
N ARG A 171 12.27 1.14 9.59
CA ARG A 171 10.87 0.93 9.17
C ARG A 171 10.19 -0.14 10.01
N SER A 172 10.84 -1.29 10.18
CA SER A 172 10.29 -2.39 10.98
C SER A 172 10.15 -2.04 12.45
N SER A 173 11.09 -1.27 13.01
CA SER A 173 11.02 -0.79 14.40
C SER A 173 9.85 0.18 14.57
N LYS A 174 9.69 1.14 13.66
CA LYS A 174 8.60 2.13 13.70
C LYS A 174 7.22 1.50 13.51
N ASP A 175 7.07 0.55 12.58
CA ASP A 175 5.81 -0.20 12.39
C ASP A 175 5.46 -1.07 13.61
N ARG A 176 6.46 -1.51 14.37
CA ARG A 176 6.26 -2.18 15.68
C ARG A 176 6.10 -1.22 16.85
N LEU A 177 6.01 0.08 16.59
CA LEU A 177 5.88 1.16 17.57
C LEU A 177 7.07 1.25 18.55
N LEU A 178 8.25 0.75 18.15
CA LEU A 178 9.45 0.79 18.96
C LEU A 178 10.17 2.11 18.76
N THR A 179 10.24 2.92 19.83
CA THR A 179 11.15 4.07 19.89
C THR A 179 12.58 3.59 20.21
N PRO A 180 13.62 4.40 19.95
CA PRO A 180 14.99 4.07 20.33
C PRO A 180 15.11 3.67 21.81
N GLU A 181 14.43 4.38 22.71
CA GLU A 181 14.47 4.11 24.16
C GLU A 181 13.88 2.74 24.48
N SER A 182 12.71 2.42 23.93
CA SER A 182 12.06 1.12 24.14
C SER A 182 12.84 -0.04 23.52
N LEU A 183 13.49 0.21 22.38
CA LEU A 183 14.32 -0.77 21.68
C LEU A 183 15.59 -1.06 22.47
N ARG A 184 16.26 -0.03 23.00
CA ARG A 184 17.42 -0.19 23.90
C ARG A 184 17.08 -1.08 25.09
N ALA A 185 15.97 -0.79 25.77
CA ALA A 185 15.51 -1.58 26.91
C ALA A 185 15.26 -3.05 26.56
N LYS A 186 14.77 -3.35 25.34
CA LYS A 186 14.60 -4.72 24.85
C LYS A 186 15.93 -5.40 24.53
N LEU A 187 16.88 -4.69 23.94
CA LEU A 187 18.22 -5.22 23.64
C LEU A 187 19.01 -5.53 24.91
N ASP A 188 18.90 -4.70 25.95
CA ASP A 188 19.56 -4.92 27.24
C ASP A 188 19.04 -6.17 27.97
N GLN A 189 17.81 -6.60 27.67
CA GLN A 189 17.20 -7.81 28.20
C GLN A 189 17.50 -9.05 27.34
N SER A 190 18.21 -8.89 26.22
CA SER A 190 18.52 -10.01 25.34
C SER A 190 19.48 -10.99 26.02
N PRO A 191 19.20 -12.30 25.99
CA PRO A 191 20.05 -13.32 26.61
C PRO A 191 21.37 -13.55 25.85
N ALA A 192 21.49 -13.01 24.63
CA ALA A 192 22.65 -13.18 23.76
C ALA A 192 23.01 -11.85 23.08
N PRO A 193 24.29 -11.64 22.72
CA PRO A 193 24.68 -10.49 21.92
C PRO A 193 24.01 -10.55 20.55
N LEU A 194 23.46 -9.41 20.10
CA LEU A 194 22.79 -9.26 18.81
C LEU A 194 23.47 -8.14 18.00
N PRO A 195 24.69 -8.35 17.44
CA PRO A 195 25.48 -7.26 16.87
C PRO A 195 24.79 -6.52 15.71
N LEU A 196 24.03 -7.23 14.87
CA LEU A 196 23.25 -6.59 13.79
C LEU A 196 22.10 -5.74 14.32
N ALA A 197 21.49 -6.14 15.45
CA ALA A 197 20.45 -5.35 16.08
C ALA A 197 21.03 -4.15 16.82
N GLU A 198 22.23 -4.28 17.40
CA GLU A 198 23.00 -3.17 17.99
C GLU A 198 23.41 -2.14 16.93
N PHE A 199 23.85 -2.61 15.75
CA PHE A 199 24.07 -1.76 14.58
C PHE A 199 22.78 -1.02 14.21
N GLY A 200 21.69 -1.75 13.96
CA GLY A 200 20.41 -1.17 13.59
C GLY A 200 19.88 -0.14 14.61
N TYR A 201 20.01 -0.45 15.90
CA TYR A 201 19.68 0.47 16.99
C TYR A 201 20.52 1.74 16.95
N SER A 202 21.85 1.62 16.77
CA SER A 202 22.75 2.76 16.74
C SER A 202 22.38 3.73 15.61
N ILE A 203 22.16 3.19 14.41
CA ILE A 203 21.73 4.01 13.27
C ILE A 203 20.35 4.62 13.52
N TYR A 204 19.40 3.85 14.06
CA TYR A 204 18.06 4.36 14.34
C TYR A 204 18.07 5.49 15.38
N ALA A 205 18.83 5.34 16.46
CA ALA A 205 18.94 6.34 17.52
C ALA A 205 19.56 7.65 17.00
N ASP A 206 20.64 7.56 16.21
CA ASP A 206 21.29 8.74 15.64
C ASP A 206 20.42 9.42 14.59
N TYR A 207 19.78 8.63 13.71
CA TYR A 207 18.82 9.11 12.73
C TYR A 207 17.64 9.85 13.39
N GLN A 208 17.03 9.27 14.42
CA GLN A 208 15.90 9.88 15.12
C GLN A 208 16.32 11.16 15.86
N ARG A 209 17.52 11.19 16.46
CA ARG A 209 18.09 12.39 17.08
C ARG A 209 18.32 13.50 16.07
N ALA A 210 18.80 13.16 14.87
CA ALA A 210 19.00 14.10 13.78
C ALA A 210 17.67 14.69 13.26
N LEU A 211 16.62 13.88 13.18
CA LEU A 211 15.26 14.37 12.87
C LEU A 211 14.75 15.33 13.96
N ALA A 212 14.86 14.92 15.23
CA ALA A 212 14.41 15.71 16.37
C ALA A 212 15.11 17.08 16.45
N TYR A 213 16.43 17.13 16.21
CA TYR A 213 17.19 18.39 16.19
C TYR A 213 16.68 19.38 15.12
N ARG A 214 16.08 18.88 14.04
CA ARG A 214 15.49 19.69 12.96
C ARG A 214 14.03 20.03 13.21
N GLY A 215 13.44 19.59 14.33
CA GLY A 215 12.00 19.66 14.55
C GLY A 215 11.23 18.92 13.45
N ALA A 216 11.78 17.81 12.96
CA ALA A 216 11.26 17.06 11.82
C ALA A 216 10.82 15.66 12.21
N VAL A 217 9.88 15.12 11.44
CA VAL A 217 9.47 13.71 11.47
C VAL A 217 9.45 13.17 10.04
N ASP A 218 9.65 11.86 9.87
CA ASP A 218 9.42 11.20 8.59
C ASP A 218 8.01 10.59 8.50
N PHE A 219 7.70 9.98 7.35
CA PHE A 219 6.40 9.36 7.11
C PHE A 219 6.09 8.20 8.06
N ASP A 220 7.08 7.38 8.41
CA ASP A 220 6.90 6.26 9.34
C ASP A 220 6.61 6.77 10.77
N ASP A 221 7.24 7.89 11.18
CA ASP A 221 6.92 8.57 12.44
C ASP A 221 5.50 9.10 12.45
N LEU A 222 5.01 9.71 11.37
CA LEU A 222 3.63 10.20 11.29
C LEU A 222 2.62 9.09 11.55
N ILE A 223 2.80 7.92 10.92
CA ILE A 223 1.94 6.76 11.10
C ILE A 223 1.97 6.28 12.56
N ARG A 224 3.16 6.09 13.13
CA ARG A 224 3.35 5.66 14.52
C ARG A 224 2.74 6.66 15.52
N LEU A 225 2.97 7.96 15.34
CA LEU A 225 2.48 9.02 16.22
C LEU A 225 0.97 9.19 16.11
N ALA A 226 0.40 9.08 14.91
CA ALA A 226 -1.05 9.08 14.72
C ALA A 226 -1.70 7.93 15.47
N LEU A 227 -1.16 6.71 15.37
CA LEU A 227 -1.66 5.58 16.14
C LEU A 227 -1.55 5.82 17.65
N THR A 228 -0.38 6.29 18.12
CA THR A 228 -0.15 6.61 19.54
C THR A 228 -1.19 7.61 20.06
N LEU A 229 -1.50 8.64 19.28
CA LEU A 229 -2.50 9.65 19.63
C LEU A 229 -3.91 9.06 19.72
N LEU A 230 -4.31 8.22 18.76
CA LEU A 230 -5.63 7.56 18.78
C LEU A 230 -5.78 6.54 19.91
N GLU A 231 -4.68 5.92 20.35
CA GLU A 231 -4.69 4.98 21.48
C GLU A 231 -4.73 5.67 22.84
N THR A 232 -4.16 6.87 22.95
CA THR A 232 -4.00 7.57 24.22
C THR A 232 -5.03 8.68 24.47
N ASP A 233 -5.62 9.26 23.42
CA ASP A 233 -6.62 10.33 23.51
C ASP A 233 -8.00 9.84 23.03
N GLU A 234 -8.74 9.22 23.93
CA GLU A 234 -10.06 8.62 23.64
C GLU A 234 -11.10 9.66 23.20
N GLU A 235 -11.11 10.85 23.80
CA GLU A 235 -12.01 11.94 23.41
C GLU A 235 -11.74 12.36 21.96
N TYR A 236 -10.46 12.48 21.59
CA TYR A 236 -10.09 12.80 20.23
C TYR A 236 -10.50 11.72 19.23
N ARG A 237 -10.22 10.45 19.58
CA ARG A 237 -10.66 9.30 18.78
C ARG A 237 -12.17 9.31 18.59
N ALA A 238 -12.96 9.55 19.64
CA ALA A 238 -14.41 9.62 19.57
C ALA A 238 -14.89 10.77 18.67
N ARG A 239 -14.23 11.94 18.72
CA ARG A 239 -14.51 13.06 17.82
C ARG A 239 -14.25 12.70 16.36
N LEU A 240 -13.15 12.02 16.06
CA LEU A 240 -12.84 11.58 14.70
C LEU A 240 -13.80 10.47 14.24
N GLY A 241 -14.15 9.53 15.10
CA GLY A 241 -15.15 8.50 14.81
C GLY A 241 -16.54 9.10 14.53
N TYR A 242 -16.93 10.14 15.27
CA TYR A 242 -18.13 10.91 14.96
C TYR A 242 -18.03 11.61 13.60
N ARG A 243 -16.90 12.27 13.30
CA ARG A 243 -16.68 12.95 12.01
C ARG A 243 -16.69 11.99 10.83
N TYR A 244 -16.16 10.77 11.00
CA TYR A 244 -16.00 9.77 9.94
C TYR A 244 -16.83 8.50 10.21
N PRO A 245 -18.18 8.59 10.17
CA PRO A 245 -19.03 7.44 10.45
C PRO A 245 -18.92 6.32 9.41
N PHE A 246 -18.37 6.60 8.22
CA PHE A 246 -18.09 5.64 7.16
C PHE A 246 -16.64 5.77 6.69
N ILE A 247 -15.91 4.66 6.68
CA ILE A 247 -14.54 4.56 6.18
C ILE A 247 -14.51 3.60 4.98
N LEU A 248 -14.00 4.07 3.84
CA LEU A 248 -13.81 3.29 2.63
C LEU A 248 -12.31 3.22 2.31
N GLU A 249 -11.74 2.02 2.31
CA GLU A 249 -10.32 1.78 2.03
C GLU A 249 -10.14 1.13 0.65
N ASP A 250 -9.34 1.75 -0.20
CA ASP A 250 -8.90 1.22 -1.50
C ASP A 250 -7.47 0.65 -1.39
N GLU A 251 -7.17 -0.35 -2.22
CA GLU A 251 -5.89 -1.08 -2.23
C GLU A 251 -5.47 -1.62 -0.85
N ALA A 252 -6.43 -2.18 -0.11
CA ALA A 252 -6.24 -2.67 1.26
C ALA A 252 -5.22 -3.82 1.39
N GLN A 253 -4.83 -4.48 0.29
CA GLN A 253 -3.80 -5.51 0.30
C GLN A 253 -2.39 -4.96 0.60
N ASP A 254 -2.18 -3.66 0.40
CA ASP A 254 -0.88 -3.00 0.58
C ASP A 254 -0.79 -2.23 1.92
N SER A 255 -1.78 -2.39 2.79
CA SER A 255 -1.81 -1.75 4.11
C SER A 255 -0.89 -2.44 5.12
N SER A 256 -0.23 -1.65 5.97
CA SER A 256 0.55 -2.15 7.10
C SER A 256 -0.31 -2.45 8.33
N GLN A 257 0.25 -3.17 9.31
CA GLN A 257 -0.43 -3.44 10.58
C GLN A 257 -0.83 -2.16 11.31
N THR A 258 0.05 -1.16 11.32
CA THR A 258 -0.18 0.12 12.00
C THR A 258 -1.28 0.92 11.32
N GLN A 259 -1.29 0.93 9.98
CA GLN A 259 -2.33 1.58 9.19
C GLN A 259 -3.71 0.94 9.42
N GLN A 260 -3.79 -0.39 9.42
CA GLN A 260 -5.03 -1.09 9.75
C GLN A 260 -5.52 -0.75 11.17
N ARG A 261 -4.61 -0.67 12.15
CA ARG A 261 -4.97 -0.30 13.53
C ARG A 261 -5.54 1.10 13.62
N ILE A 262 -4.98 2.07 12.89
CA ILE A 262 -5.54 3.43 12.80
C ILE A 262 -7.00 3.38 12.29
N LEU A 263 -7.25 2.71 11.17
CA LEU A 263 -8.60 2.60 10.60
C LEU A 263 -9.57 1.83 11.50
N SER A 264 -9.08 0.79 12.19
CA SER A 264 -9.86 0.02 13.16
C SER A 264 -10.26 0.86 14.38
N LEU A 265 -9.37 1.71 14.89
CA LEU A 265 -9.67 2.62 15.99
C LEU A 265 -10.67 3.72 15.58
N LEU A 266 -10.54 4.24 14.36
CA LEU A 266 -11.45 5.27 13.83
C LEU A 266 -12.85 4.72 13.55
N SER A 267 -12.94 3.53 12.95
CA SER A 267 -14.24 2.88 12.72
C SER A 267 -14.86 2.34 14.01
N GLY A 268 -14.05 1.85 14.95
CA GLY A 268 -14.52 1.12 16.12
C GLY A 268 -14.98 -0.30 15.79
N GLN A 269 -15.40 -1.05 16.82
CA GLN A 269 -15.75 -2.48 16.67
C GLN A 269 -16.97 -2.69 15.77
N ASN A 270 -17.98 -1.83 15.88
CA ASN A 270 -19.25 -1.93 15.14
C ASN A 270 -19.41 -0.83 14.07
N GLY A 271 -18.30 -0.21 13.65
CA GLY A 271 -18.31 0.87 12.68
C GLY A 271 -18.62 0.43 11.25
N ASN A 272 -18.86 1.42 10.40
CA ASN A 272 -19.03 1.22 8.97
C ASN A 272 -17.67 1.30 8.28
N TRP A 273 -17.07 0.15 7.99
CA TRP A 273 -15.75 0.07 7.36
C TRP A 273 -15.76 -0.89 6.19
N VAL A 274 -15.55 -0.35 5.00
CA VAL A 274 -15.47 -1.11 3.75
C VAL A 274 -14.01 -1.17 3.32
N ARG A 275 -13.50 -2.39 3.11
CA ARG A 275 -12.12 -2.63 2.64
C ARG A 275 -12.16 -3.30 1.28
N VAL A 276 -11.55 -2.67 0.28
CA VAL A 276 -11.45 -3.19 -1.08
C VAL A 276 -9.99 -3.43 -1.41
N GLY A 277 -9.70 -4.59 -1.96
CA GLY A 277 -8.37 -4.89 -2.47
C GLY A 277 -8.36 -6.14 -3.33
N ASP A 278 -7.19 -6.43 -3.90
CA ASP A 278 -6.94 -7.65 -4.63
C ASP A 278 -6.00 -8.55 -3.82
N PRO A 279 -6.48 -9.66 -3.24
CA PRO A 279 -5.66 -10.59 -2.46
C PRO A 279 -4.46 -11.19 -3.23
N ASN A 280 -4.48 -11.12 -4.56
CA ASN A 280 -3.46 -11.66 -5.45
C ASN A 280 -2.50 -10.59 -6.02
N GLN A 281 -2.70 -9.30 -5.72
CA GLN A 281 -1.83 -8.20 -6.20
C GLN A 281 -0.95 -7.58 -5.13
N ALA A 282 -0.83 -8.21 -3.96
CA ALA A 282 0.07 -7.70 -2.96
C ALA A 282 1.53 -7.97 -3.32
N ILE A 283 2.20 -6.93 -3.82
CA ILE A 283 3.59 -7.01 -4.31
C ILE A 283 4.55 -6.15 -3.47
N PHE A 284 4.03 -5.42 -2.48
CA PHE A 284 4.81 -4.49 -1.67
C PHE A 284 5.43 -5.13 -0.41
N GLU A 285 5.13 -6.39 -0.09
CA GLU A 285 5.61 -7.10 1.11
C GLU A 285 7.14 -7.02 1.29
N THR A 286 7.90 -7.26 0.22
CA THR A 286 9.37 -7.37 0.30
C THR A 286 10.07 -6.02 0.54
N PHE A 287 9.41 -4.91 0.22
CA PHE A 287 10.01 -3.56 0.21
C PHE A 287 9.33 -2.59 1.19
N THR A 288 8.25 -3.03 1.85
CA THR A 288 7.44 -2.24 2.78
C THR A 288 7.05 -3.09 3.99
N THR A 289 6.21 -2.55 4.87
CA THR A 289 5.63 -3.27 6.01
C THR A 289 4.20 -3.77 5.72
N ALA A 290 3.78 -3.78 4.45
CA ALA A 290 2.50 -4.31 4.01
C ALA A 290 2.36 -5.80 4.38
N LYS A 291 1.15 -6.21 4.76
CA LYS A 291 0.84 -7.58 5.17
C LYS A 291 -0.47 -8.03 4.53
N PRO A 292 -0.46 -8.83 3.45
CA PRO A 292 -1.68 -9.13 2.70
C PRO A 292 -2.66 -10.03 3.45
N GLU A 293 -2.16 -10.76 4.46
CA GLU A 293 -2.97 -11.50 5.42
C GLU A 293 -4.02 -10.60 6.05
N LEU A 294 -3.70 -9.33 6.29
CA LEU A 294 -4.62 -8.35 6.87
C LEU A 294 -5.92 -8.15 6.09
N LEU A 295 -5.83 -8.13 4.74
CA LEU A 295 -7.03 -8.06 3.91
C LEU A 295 -7.74 -9.41 3.87
N ARG A 296 -6.99 -10.51 3.75
CA ARG A 296 -7.53 -11.88 3.69
C ARG A 296 -8.32 -12.22 4.95
N ASP A 297 -7.74 -11.95 6.12
CA ASP A 297 -8.36 -12.14 7.44
C ASP A 297 -9.62 -11.27 7.58
N PHE A 298 -9.55 -10.00 7.16
CA PHE A 298 -10.72 -9.13 7.20
C PHE A 298 -11.87 -9.64 6.32
N ILE A 299 -11.58 -10.16 5.12
CA ILE A 299 -12.58 -10.77 4.24
C ILE A 299 -13.16 -12.05 4.87
N ALA A 300 -12.32 -12.87 5.51
CA ALA A 300 -12.74 -14.11 6.15
C ALA A 300 -13.60 -13.89 7.41
N GLU A 301 -13.33 -12.82 8.17
CA GLU A 301 -13.97 -12.53 9.46
C GLU A 301 -15.23 -11.66 9.36
N ASN A 302 -15.53 -11.08 8.19
CA ASN A 302 -16.63 -10.13 8.00
C ASN A 302 -17.52 -10.53 6.81
N PRO A 303 -18.73 -9.95 6.67
CA PRO A 303 -19.46 -10.01 5.41
C PRO A 303 -18.56 -9.57 4.25
N HIS A 304 -18.60 -10.31 3.13
CA HIS A 304 -17.77 -9.99 1.98
C HIS A 304 -18.50 -10.18 0.66
N GLU A 305 -17.98 -9.53 -0.36
CA GLU A 305 -18.43 -9.63 -1.75
C GLU A 305 -17.23 -9.78 -2.69
N ASP A 306 -17.36 -10.67 -3.67
CA ASP A 306 -16.36 -10.84 -4.73
C ASP A 306 -16.71 -9.94 -5.93
N MET A 307 -15.67 -9.35 -6.54
CA MET A 307 -15.75 -8.68 -7.84
C MET A 307 -14.87 -9.41 -8.87
N PRO A 308 -15.34 -10.55 -9.42
CA PRO A 308 -14.56 -11.35 -10.36
C PRO A 308 -14.55 -10.78 -11.79
N GLU A 309 -15.50 -9.92 -12.16
CA GLU A 309 -15.68 -9.50 -13.55
C GLU A 309 -14.67 -8.41 -13.97
N SER A 310 -13.88 -8.67 -15.02
CA SER A 310 -12.91 -7.73 -15.58
C SER A 310 -13.02 -7.61 -17.09
N GLY A 311 -13.23 -6.38 -17.58
CA GLY A 311 -13.30 -6.03 -18.99
C GLY A 311 -11.96 -5.58 -19.58
N ARG A 312 -10.87 -5.64 -18.79
CA ARG A 312 -9.58 -5.03 -19.13
C ARG A 312 -8.81 -5.78 -20.22
N SER A 313 -8.93 -7.11 -20.26
CA SER A 313 -8.03 -7.97 -21.04
C SER A 313 -8.79 -8.99 -21.87
N GLN A 314 -8.12 -9.52 -22.91
CA GLN A 314 -8.67 -10.57 -23.76
C GLN A 314 -8.90 -11.87 -22.97
N PRO A 315 -9.90 -12.70 -23.35
CA PRO A 315 -10.16 -13.98 -22.71
C PRO A 315 -8.94 -14.88 -22.54
N SER A 316 -8.05 -14.97 -23.52
CA SER A 316 -6.82 -15.77 -23.45
C SER A 316 -5.83 -15.28 -22.39
N ILE A 317 -5.73 -13.96 -22.18
CA ILE A 317 -4.90 -13.37 -21.12
C ILE A 317 -5.49 -13.71 -19.75
N LEU A 318 -6.82 -13.61 -19.60
CA LEU A 318 -7.53 -13.98 -18.37
C LEU A 318 -7.35 -15.47 -18.05
N ALA A 319 -7.45 -16.33 -19.07
CA ALA A 319 -7.24 -17.76 -18.93
C ALA A 319 -5.81 -18.10 -18.48
N ALA A 320 -4.79 -17.44 -19.06
CA ALA A 320 -3.40 -17.62 -18.66
C ALA A 320 -3.16 -17.18 -17.20
N ALA A 321 -3.70 -16.04 -16.79
CA ALA A 321 -3.61 -15.57 -15.41
C ALA A 321 -4.28 -16.53 -14.42
N ASN A 322 -5.51 -16.97 -14.70
CA ASN A 322 -6.22 -17.94 -13.88
C ASN A 322 -5.49 -19.29 -13.81
N ARG A 323 -4.86 -19.72 -14.92
CA ARG A 323 -4.06 -20.95 -14.95
C ARG A 323 -2.84 -20.85 -14.04
N LEU A 324 -2.21 -19.69 -13.96
CA LEU A 324 -1.09 -19.44 -13.04
C LEU A 324 -1.56 -19.51 -11.59
N ILE A 325 -2.69 -18.86 -11.25
CA ILE A 325 -3.30 -18.94 -9.91
C ILE A 325 -3.56 -20.39 -9.52
N ASP A 326 -4.24 -21.14 -10.39
CA ASP A 326 -4.56 -22.55 -10.14
C ASP A 326 -3.30 -23.41 -9.98
N TRP A 327 -2.26 -23.17 -10.79
CA TRP A 327 -1.00 -23.90 -10.68
C TRP A 327 -0.29 -23.58 -9.37
N VAL A 328 -0.25 -22.32 -8.94
CA VAL A 328 0.35 -21.93 -7.66
C VAL A 328 -0.36 -22.65 -6.51
N MET A 329 -1.69 -22.58 -6.47
CA MET A 329 -2.48 -23.16 -5.36
C MET A 329 -2.41 -24.69 -5.28
N THR A 330 -2.25 -25.39 -6.41
CA THR A 330 -2.40 -26.85 -6.46
C THR A 330 -1.10 -27.62 -6.71
N SER A 331 -0.16 -27.01 -7.42
CA SER A 331 0.94 -27.73 -8.08
C SER A 331 2.32 -27.10 -7.82
N HIS A 332 2.40 -25.93 -7.19
CA HIS A 332 3.67 -25.30 -6.87
C HIS A 332 4.56 -26.26 -6.04
N PRO A 333 5.85 -26.43 -6.36
CA PRO A 333 6.71 -27.39 -5.65
C PRO A 333 6.89 -27.05 -4.17
N ASP A 334 6.95 -25.76 -3.85
CA ASP A 334 6.98 -25.26 -2.48
C ASP A 334 5.55 -25.21 -1.87
N PRO A 335 5.26 -25.98 -0.80
CA PRO A 335 3.97 -25.94 -0.11
C PRO A 335 3.61 -24.59 0.50
N GLU A 336 4.58 -23.80 0.96
CA GLU A 336 4.31 -22.49 1.59
C GLU A 336 3.74 -21.52 0.56
N ALA A 337 4.30 -21.54 -0.66
CA ALA A 337 3.84 -20.72 -1.78
C ALA A 337 2.42 -21.06 -2.26
N ARG A 338 1.88 -22.27 -1.96
CA ARG A 338 0.52 -22.66 -2.38
C ARG A 338 -0.59 -21.85 -1.71
N THR A 339 -0.26 -21.14 -0.64
CA THR A 339 -1.17 -20.24 0.08
C THR A 339 -1.08 -18.78 -0.34
N ALA A 340 -0.12 -18.45 -1.22
CA ALA A 340 0.15 -17.07 -1.61
C ALA A 340 -0.94 -16.44 -2.49
N LEU A 341 -1.70 -17.25 -3.23
CA LEU A 341 -2.78 -16.81 -4.10
C LEU A 341 -4.12 -17.44 -3.69
N SER A 342 -5.22 -16.75 -3.96
CA SER A 342 -6.58 -17.17 -3.62
C SER A 342 -7.57 -16.92 -4.74
N VAL A 343 -8.77 -17.50 -4.59
CA VAL A 343 -9.97 -17.11 -5.35
C VAL A 343 -10.44 -15.70 -4.90
N PRO A 344 -11.29 -14.99 -5.67
CA PRO A 344 -11.96 -15.37 -6.92
C PRO A 344 -11.05 -15.41 -8.16
N ARG A 345 -11.47 -16.20 -9.17
CA ARG A 345 -10.88 -16.18 -10.53
C ARG A 345 -11.36 -14.95 -11.29
N ILE A 346 -10.54 -14.49 -12.24
CA ILE A 346 -10.91 -13.40 -13.14
C ILE A 346 -11.91 -13.95 -14.17
N VAL A 347 -13.09 -13.34 -14.28
CA VAL A 347 -14.08 -13.70 -15.29
C VAL A 347 -14.29 -12.56 -16.29
N PRO A 348 -14.59 -12.84 -17.56
CA PRO A 348 -15.00 -11.82 -18.52
C PRO A 348 -16.25 -11.08 -18.04
N VAL A 349 -16.43 -9.84 -18.51
CA VAL A 349 -17.66 -9.10 -18.23
C VAL A 349 -18.84 -9.69 -19.00
N PRO A 350 -20.08 -9.58 -18.47
CA PRO A 350 -21.27 -10.04 -19.17
C PRO A 350 -21.47 -9.29 -20.50
N PRO A 351 -22.16 -9.89 -21.48
CA PRO A 351 -22.50 -9.21 -22.73
C PRO A 351 -23.25 -7.90 -22.48
N GLY A 352 -22.82 -6.83 -23.14
CA GLY A 352 -23.45 -5.50 -23.02
C GLY A 352 -22.88 -4.64 -21.89
N ASP A 353 -21.82 -5.08 -21.20
CA ASP A 353 -21.04 -4.21 -20.32
C ASP A 353 -20.45 -3.04 -21.13
N PRO A 354 -20.49 -1.79 -20.63
CA PRO A 354 -19.92 -0.62 -21.32
C PRO A 354 -18.43 -0.77 -21.65
N GLN A 355 -17.72 -1.61 -20.90
CA GLN A 355 -16.32 -1.95 -21.10
C GLN A 355 -16.18 -3.44 -21.45
N GLN A 356 -16.70 -3.83 -22.61
CA GLN A 356 -16.57 -5.20 -23.13
C GLN A 356 -15.10 -5.61 -23.25
N ASN A 357 -14.80 -6.87 -22.90
CA ASN A 357 -13.47 -7.45 -23.14
C ASN A 357 -13.08 -7.29 -24.63
N PRO A 358 -11.80 -6.97 -24.94
CA PRO A 358 -11.33 -6.97 -26.31
C PRO A 358 -11.52 -8.35 -26.97
N PRO A 359 -11.67 -8.41 -28.31
CA PRO A 359 -11.76 -9.67 -29.04
C PRO A 359 -10.58 -10.59 -28.72
N ASP A 360 -10.86 -11.88 -28.57
CA ASP A 360 -9.83 -12.85 -28.22
C ASP A 360 -8.87 -13.10 -29.38
N ASP A 361 -7.57 -13.07 -29.09
CA ASP A 361 -6.52 -13.47 -30.02
C ASP A 361 -5.45 -14.27 -29.26
N PRO A 362 -5.62 -15.59 -29.14
CA PRO A 362 -4.63 -16.45 -28.48
C PRO A 362 -3.24 -16.37 -29.11
N GLY A 363 -3.16 -16.05 -30.41
CA GLY A 363 -1.90 -15.94 -31.15
C GLY A 363 -1.09 -14.68 -30.82
N ALA A 364 -1.71 -13.70 -30.16
CA ALA A 364 -1.03 -12.51 -29.67
C ALA A 364 -0.12 -12.79 -28.47
N ILE A 365 -0.36 -13.88 -27.72
CA ILE A 365 0.48 -14.26 -26.58
C ILE A 365 1.70 -15.03 -27.09
N LYS A 366 2.86 -14.38 -27.09
CA LYS A 366 4.12 -14.95 -27.58
C LYS A 366 5.10 -15.20 -26.44
N PHE A 367 5.48 -16.46 -26.24
CA PHE A 367 6.57 -16.84 -25.35
C PHE A 367 7.86 -16.98 -26.16
N ILE A 368 8.85 -16.14 -25.87
CA ILE A 368 10.17 -16.21 -26.52
C ILE A 368 11.08 -17.06 -25.64
N SER A 369 11.47 -18.24 -26.12
CA SER A 369 12.36 -19.16 -25.41
C SER A 369 13.85 -18.87 -25.62
N THR A 370 14.18 -17.94 -26.51
CA THR A 370 15.55 -17.48 -26.75
C THR A 370 16.07 -16.75 -25.52
N LYS A 371 17.27 -17.14 -25.04
CA LYS A 371 17.97 -16.43 -23.98
C LYS A 371 18.64 -15.18 -24.55
N TYR A 372 18.32 -14.02 -24.00
CA TYR A 372 18.94 -12.75 -24.34
C TYR A 372 19.85 -12.27 -23.21
N THR A 373 20.89 -11.50 -23.54
CA THR A 373 21.46 -10.55 -22.57
C THR A 373 20.49 -9.38 -22.37
N PRO A 374 20.59 -8.60 -21.28
CA PRO A 374 19.72 -7.44 -21.07
C PRO A 374 19.69 -6.46 -22.26
N GLU A 375 20.83 -6.23 -22.92
CA GLU A 375 20.93 -5.37 -24.10
C GLU A 375 20.22 -5.98 -25.31
N GLN A 376 20.36 -7.29 -25.51
CA GLN A 376 19.69 -7.98 -26.62
C GLN A 376 18.17 -8.06 -26.42
N GLU A 377 17.71 -8.20 -25.17
CA GLU A 377 16.29 -8.18 -24.83
C GLU A 377 15.72 -6.79 -25.10
N LEU A 378 16.43 -5.73 -24.71
CA LEU A 378 16.05 -4.35 -25.02
C LEU A 378 15.91 -4.14 -26.54
N ASP A 379 16.91 -4.56 -27.33
CA ASP A 379 16.87 -4.45 -28.79
C ASP A 379 15.69 -5.25 -29.39
N ALA A 380 15.41 -6.44 -28.87
CA ALA A 380 14.30 -7.27 -29.32
C ALA A 380 12.93 -6.62 -29.03
N VAL A 381 12.76 -6.06 -27.82
CA VAL A 381 11.55 -5.33 -27.42
C VAL A 381 11.38 -4.07 -28.28
N VAL A 382 12.44 -3.28 -28.47
CA VAL A 382 12.42 -2.08 -29.32
C VAL A 382 12.01 -2.43 -30.74
N LYS A 383 12.58 -3.49 -31.32
CA LYS A 383 12.22 -3.97 -32.65
C LYS A 383 10.77 -4.42 -32.74
N SER A 384 10.27 -5.11 -31.70
CA SER A 384 8.88 -5.57 -31.62
C SER A 384 7.91 -4.39 -31.57
N VAL A 385 8.16 -3.41 -30.70
CA VAL A 385 7.34 -2.19 -30.57
C VAL A 385 7.37 -1.38 -31.86
N LYS A 386 8.55 -1.20 -32.46
CA LYS A 386 8.66 -0.51 -33.76
C LYS A 386 7.84 -1.20 -34.84
N GLY A 387 7.95 -2.53 -34.97
CA GLY A 387 7.16 -3.28 -35.94
C GLY A 387 5.65 -3.15 -35.73
N TYR A 388 5.20 -3.09 -34.47
CA TYR A 388 3.80 -2.82 -34.15
C TYR A 388 3.38 -1.40 -34.53
N VAL A 389 4.17 -0.38 -34.19
CA VAL A 389 3.88 1.02 -34.55
C VAL A 389 3.86 1.22 -36.06
N ASP A 390 4.84 0.66 -36.77
CA ASP A 390 4.94 0.75 -38.23
C ASP A 390 3.72 0.10 -38.91
N SER A 391 3.10 -0.92 -38.30
CA SER A 391 1.88 -1.55 -38.83
C SER A 391 0.65 -0.63 -38.87
N PHE A 392 0.64 0.45 -38.09
CA PHE A 392 -0.42 1.48 -38.15
C PHE A 392 -0.20 2.51 -39.25
N ALA A 393 1.01 2.60 -39.82
CA ALA A 393 1.30 3.58 -40.89
C ALA A 393 0.52 3.28 -42.18
N ASP A 394 0.17 2.00 -42.41
CA ASP A 394 -0.58 1.54 -43.58
C ASP A 394 -2.11 1.53 -43.37
N SER A 395 -2.59 1.95 -42.20
CA SER A 395 -4.03 2.09 -41.88
C SER A 395 -4.22 3.17 -40.82
N PRO A 396 -4.33 4.46 -41.21
CA PRO A 396 -4.59 5.54 -40.27
C PRO A 396 -5.95 5.32 -39.61
N VAL A 397 -5.93 5.25 -38.27
CA VAL A 397 -7.11 5.15 -37.40
C VAL A 397 -7.94 6.42 -37.47
#